data_AF-A0A7W1NV78-F1
#
_entry.id   AF-A0A7W1NV78-F1
#
_cell.length_a   1.000
_cell.length_b   1.000
_cell.length_c   1.000
_cell.angle_alpha   90.00
_cell.angle_beta   90.00
_cell.angle_gamma   90.00
#
_symmetry.space_group_name_H-M   'P 1'
#
loop_
_entity.id
_entity.type
_entity.pdbx_description
1 polymer ?
#
loop_
_entity_poly.entity_id
_entity_poly.type
_entity_poly.pdbx_seq_one_letter_code
_entity_poly.pdbx_strand_id
1 'polypeptide(L)'
;MSEQHPMILFVGHPEQGAQLLEAVEPLGWWVYQPQTANEALGMYVSYLPDVVLLNADAAPDITEEVYYHLASVLAEPMIVISDDELWSDRVTHHLSADAHVAEIIARVGEATGALEVIH
;
A
#
# COMPACT_ATOMS: atom_id res chain seq x y z
N MET A 1 -0.07 -5.31 -22.17
CA MET A 1 0.94 -4.68 -21.29
C MET A 1 0.68 -3.18 -21.26
N SER A 2 -0.14 -2.73 -20.33
CA SER A 2 -0.24 -1.32 -19.98
C SER A 2 1.00 -0.97 -19.14
N GLU A 3 1.83 -0.03 -19.60
CA GLU A 3 2.95 0.52 -18.84
C GLU A 3 2.40 1.45 -17.73
N GLN A 4 1.69 0.89 -16.77
CA GLN A 4 1.25 1.65 -15.60
C GLN A 4 2.42 1.76 -14.62
N HIS A 5 2.59 2.96 -14.08
CA HIS A 5 3.60 3.29 -13.08
C HIS A 5 2.90 3.73 -11.79
N PRO A 6 2.44 2.77 -10.95
CA PRO A 6 1.68 3.06 -9.75
C PRO A 6 2.35 4.08 -8.82
N MET A 7 1.54 4.98 -8.30
CA MET A 7 1.84 5.81 -7.15
C MET A 7 1.31 5.12 -5.89
N ILE A 8 2.22 4.68 -5.04
CA ILE A 8 1.93 3.96 -3.81
C ILE A 8 1.95 4.95 -2.65
N LEU A 9 0.88 5.00 -1.86
CA LEU A 9 0.91 5.62 -0.53
C LEU A 9 1.20 4.54 0.51
N PHE A 10 2.38 4.55 1.11
CA PHE A 10 2.83 3.54 2.05
C PHE A 10 2.80 4.04 3.49
N VAL A 11 1.98 3.41 4.34
CA VAL A 11 1.92 3.67 5.78
C VAL A 11 2.57 2.49 6.51
N GLY A 12 3.67 2.74 7.22
CA GLY A 12 4.44 1.70 7.89
C GLY A 12 5.77 2.22 8.44
N HIS A 13 6.75 1.34 8.61
CA HIS A 13 8.10 1.77 9.00
C HIS A 13 8.84 2.48 7.85
N PRO A 14 9.48 3.64 8.11
CA PRO A 14 10.22 4.38 7.08
C PRO A 14 11.29 3.56 6.36
N GLU A 15 11.95 2.63 7.06
CA GLU A 15 12.96 1.76 6.47
C GLU A 15 12.38 0.82 5.41
N GLN A 16 11.21 0.23 5.68
CA GLN A 16 10.52 -0.64 4.72
C GLN A 16 10.02 0.16 3.51
N GLY A 17 9.51 1.38 3.73
CA GLY A 17 9.09 2.27 2.66
C GLY A 17 10.26 2.66 1.75
N ALA A 18 11.43 2.93 2.32
CA ALA A 18 12.65 3.20 1.57
C ALA A 18 13.12 1.99 0.74
N GLN A 19 13.09 0.79 1.33
CA GLN A 19 13.40 -0.45 0.61
C GLN A 19 12.42 -0.72 -0.54
N LEU A 20 11.13 -0.46 -0.32
CA LEU A 20 10.11 -0.58 -1.37
C LEU A 20 10.38 0.41 -2.50
N LEU A 21 10.67 1.68 -2.17
CA LEU A 21 10.99 2.71 -3.16
C LEU A 21 12.20 2.31 -4.02
N GLU A 22 13.30 1.88 -3.39
CA GLU A 22 14.51 1.43 -4.10
C GLU A 22 14.22 0.27 -5.06
N ALA A 23 13.33 -0.64 -4.67
CA ALA A 23 12.98 -1.80 -5.49
C ALA A 23 12.05 -1.45 -6.67
N VAL A 24 11.19 -0.44 -6.54
CA VAL A 24 10.21 -0.07 -7.59
C VAL A 24 10.65 1.12 -8.45
N GLU A 25 11.65 1.89 -8.04
CA GLU A 25 12.21 3.01 -8.81
C GLU A 25 12.67 2.57 -10.23
N PRO A 26 13.35 1.42 -10.43
CA PRO A 26 13.70 0.94 -11.77
C PRO A 26 12.49 0.61 -12.65
N LEU A 27 11.32 0.37 -12.03
CA LEU A 27 10.04 0.13 -12.71
C LEU A 27 9.29 1.44 -13.03
N GLY A 28 9.83 2.59 -12.60
CA GLY A 28 9.22 3.91 -12.78
C GLY A 28 8.10 4.24 -11.79
N TRP A 29 7.88 3.41 -10.77
CA TRP A 29 6.81 3.58 -9.79
C TRP A 29 7.25 4.55 -8.68
N TRP A 30 6.29 5.04 -7.89
CA TRP A 30 6.53 6.01 -6.83
C TRP A 30 6.02 5.51 -5.48
N VAL A 31 6.70 5.88 -4.40
CA VAL A 31 6.28 5.57 -3.03
C VAL A 31 6.29 6.85 -2.18
N TYR A 32 5.12 7.26 -1.70
CA TYR A 32 4.95 8.30 -0.69
C TYR A 32 4.93 7.68 0.70
N GLN A 33 5.69 8.26 1.63
CA GLN A 33 5.92 7.70 2.97
C GLN A 33 5.54 8.71 4.06
N PRO A 34 4.23 8.92 4.31
CA PRO A 34 3.76 9.77 5.40
C PRO A 34 4.24 9.25 6.76
N GLN A 35 4.50 10.18 7.69
CA GLN A 35 4.89 9.88 9.07
C GLN A 35 3.73 9.99 10.06
N THR A 36 2.58 10.52 9.61
CA THR A 36 1.38 10.70 10.43
C THR A 36 0.11 10.39 9.63
N ALA A 37 -0.99 10.07 10.32
CA ALA A 37 -2.28 9.81 9.66
C ALA A 37 -2.77 11.04 8.86
N ASN A 38 -2.65 12.24 9.42
CA ASN A 38 -3.01 13.48 8.74
C ASN A 38 -2.19 13.72 7.46
N GLU A 39 -0.89 13.40 7.49
CA GLU A 39 -0.05 13.47 6.30
C GLU A 39 -0.50 12.46 5.25
N ALA A 40 -0.78 11.21 5.65
CA ALA A 40 -1.28 10.17 4.76
C ALA A 40 -2.59 10.58 4.08
N LEU A 41 -3.56 11.07 4.85
CA LEU A 41 -4.85 11.54 4.33
C LEU A 41 -4.70 12.77 3.43
N GLY A 42 -3.82 13.70 3.79
CA GLY A 42 -3.50 14.87 2.97
C GLY A 42 -2.86 14.46 1.64
N MET A 43 -1.92 13.51 1.66
CA MET A 43 -1.29 12.96 0.46
C MET A 43 -2.29 12.21 -0.41
N TYR A 44 -3.18 11.40 0.19
CA TYR A 44 -4.22 10.68 -0.55
C TYR A 44 -5.08 11.63 -1.40
N VAL A 45 -5.58 12.72 -0.79
CA VAL A 45 -6.41 13.70 -1.51
C VAL A 45 -5.61 14.54 -2.50
N SER A 46 -4.34 14.84 -2.20
CA SER A 46 -3.51 15.73 -3.02
C SER A 46 -2.92 15.04 -4.25
N TYR A 47 -2.51 13.78 -4.08
CA TYR A 47 -1.77 13.03 -5.11
C TYR A 47 -2.60 11.93 -5.76
N LEU A 48 -3.74 11.54 -5.16
CA LEU A 48 -4.62 10.48 -5.66
C LEU A 48 -3.82 9.21 -6.02
N PRO A 49 -3.16 8.58 -5.02
CA PRO A 49 -2.34 7.40 -5.25
C PRO A 49 -3.16 6.27 -5.88
N ASP A 50 -2.53 5.47 -6.73
CA ASP A 50 -3.17 4.32 -7.39
C ASP A 50 -3.41 3.17 -6.42
N VAL A 51 -2.71 3.14 -5.28
CA VAL A 51 -2.89 2.14 -4.22
C VAL A 51 -2.45 2.69 -2.87
N VAL A 52 -3.15 2.27 -1.82
CA VAL A 52 -2.73 2.50 -0.43
C VAL A 52 -2.25 1.18 0.17
N LEU A 53 -1.00 1.17 0.63
CA LEU A 53 -0.37 0.02 1.25
C LEU A 53 -0.16 0.32 2.73
N LEU A 54 -0.84 -0.43 3.60
CA LEU A 54 -0.87 -0.21 5.04
C LEU A 54 -0.20 -1.38 5.75
N ASN A 55 0.91 -1.15 6.45
CA ASN A 55 1.51 -2.14 7.33
C ASN A 55 0.99 -1.95 8.76
N ALA A 56 -0.03 -2.73 9.10
CA ALA A 56 -0.70 -2.65 10.40
C ALA A 56 0.19 -3.13 11.55
N ASP A 57 1.13 -4.03 11.28
CA ASP A 57 2.02 -4.55 12.31
C ASP A 57 3.16 -3.57 12.62
N ALA A 58 3.61 -2.82 11.62
CA ALA A 58 4.65 -1.79 11.77
C ALA A 58 4.13 -0.47 12.37
N ALA A 59 2.91 -0.07 12.01
CA ALA A 59 2.33 1.20 12.43
C ALA A 59 0.82 1.05 12.71
N PRO A 60 0.41 0.30 13.75
CA PRO A 60 -0.99 -0.07 13.99
C PRO A 60 -1.90 1.15 14.17
N ASP A 61 -1.50 2.12 15.01
CA ASP A 61 -2.33 3.29 15.31
C ASP A 61 -2.59 4.15 14.05
N ILE A 62 -1.54 4.39 13.25
CA ILE A 62 -1.65 5.18 12.02
C ILE A 62 -2.44 4.41 10.96
N THR A 63 -2.16 3.10 10.83
CA THR A 63 -2.84 2.24 9.87
C THR A 63 -4.34 2.17 10.14
N GLU A 64 -4.76 1.97 11.39
CA GLU A 64 -6.18 1.89 11.74
C GLU A 64 -6.89 3.22 11.46
N GLU A 65 -6.29 4.35 11.84
CA GLU A 65 -6.86 5.68 11.59
C GLU A 65 -7.00 5.97 10.09
N VAL A 66 -5.95 5.72 9.31
CA VAL A 66 -5.96 5.92 7.85
C VAL A 66 -6.97 4.98 7.19
N TYR A 67 -6.97 3.71 7.57
CA TYR A 67 -7.88 2.69 7.03
C TYR A 67 -9.34 3.10 7.20
N TYR A 68 -9.80 3.42 8.41
CA TYR A 68 -11.22 3.73 8.60
C TYR A 68 -11.65 5.00 7.86
N HIS A 69 -10.80 6.01 7.79
CA HIS A 69 -11.10 7.22 7.02
C HIS A 69 -11.23 6.90 5.52
N LEU A 70 -10.28 6.16 4.95
CA LEU A 70 -10.27 5.82 3.53
C LEU A 70 -11.39 4.81 3.17
N ALA A 71 -11.66 3.84 4.04
CA ALA A 71 -12.78 2.91 3.89
C ALA A 71 -14.13 3.64 3.91
N SER A 72 -14.29 4.70 4.72
CA SER A 72 -15.53 5.49 4.78
C SER A 72 -15.87 6.22 3.47
N VAL A 73 -14.86 6.45 2.63
CA VAL A 73 -15.00 7.07 1.30
C VAL A 73 -14.83 6.05 0.16
N LEU A 74 -14.82 4.75 0.48
CA LEU A 74 -14.67 3.65 -0.49
C LEU A 74 -13.40 3.79 -1.34
N ALA A 75 -12.29 4.21 -0.72
CA ALA A 75 -10.99 4.24 -1.37
C ALA A 75 -10.54 2.81 -1.74
N GLU A 76 -10.14 2.60 -2.99
CA GLU A 76 -9.63 1.32 -3.48
C GLU A 76 -8.59 1.56 -4.59
N PRO A 77 -7.62 0.65 -4.77
CA PRO A 77 -7.31 -0.50 -3.92
C PRO A 77 -6.57 -0.14 -2.62
N MET A 78 -6.91 -0.85 -1.54
CA MET A 78 -6.16 -0.85 -0.28
C MET A 78 -5.59 -2.24 -0.03
N ILE A 79 -4.31 -2.32 0.32
CA ILE A 79 -3.59 -3.56 0.67
C ILE A 79 -3.14 -3.43 2.12
N VAL A 80 -3.43 -4.43 2.95
CA VAL A 80 -2.94 -4.49 4.33
C VAL A 80 -1.88 -5.59 4.47
N ILE A 81 -0.77 -5.24 5.11
CA ILE A 81 0.29 -6.16 5.54
C ILE A 81 0.10 -6.39 7.05
N SER A 82 -0.27 -7.61 7.44
CA SER A 82 -0.47 -8.00 8.84
C SER A 82 -0.55 -9.54 8.97
N ASP A 83 -0.31 -10.06 10.16
CA ASP A 83 -0.68 -11.45 10.51
C ASP A 83 -1.97 -11.53 11.35
N ASP A 84 -2.60 -10.39 11.65
CA ASP A 84 -3.88 -10.36 12.38
C ASP A 84 -5.06 -10.70 11.44
N GLU A 85 -5.74 -11.81 11.73
CA GLU A 85 -6.91 -12.30 10.99
C GLU A 85 -8.03 -11.25 10.85
N LEU A 86 -8.10 -10.29 11.78
CA LEU A 86 -9.05 -9.19 11.74
C LEU A 86 -8.95 -8.37 10.44
N TRP A 87 -7.77 -8.27 9.83
CA TRP A 87 -7.60 -7.55 8.56
C TRP A 87 -8.09 -8.37 7.37
N SER A 88 -8.00 -9.70 7.43
CA SER A 88 -8.47 -10.58 6.35
C SER A 88 -9.97 -10.45 6.10
N ASP A 89 -10.76 -10.16 7.13
CA ASP A 89 -12.20 -9.91 7.00
C ASP A 89 -12.53 -8.48 6.51
N ARG A 90 -11.58 -7.56 6.57
CA ARG A 90 -11.77 -6.12 6.34
C ARG A 90 -11.34 -5.67 4.96
N VAL A 91 -10.31 -6.29 4.39
CA VAL A 91 -9.74 -5.87 3.10
C VAL A 91 -9.71 -6.98 2.07
N THR A 92 -9.88 -6.59 0.81
CA THR A 92 -9.80 -7.50 -0.35
C THR A 92 -8.38 -7.98 -0.59
N HIS A 93 -7.37 -7.16 -0.28
CA HIS A 93 -5.97 -7.49 -0.49
C HIS A 93 -5.21 -7.52 0.83
N HIS A 94 -4.69 -8.70 1.15
CA HIS A 94 -3.97 -8.97 2.38
C HIS A 94 -2.64 -9.65 2.08
N LEU A 95 -1.60 -9.28 2.81
CA LEU A 95 -0.27 -9.88 2.80
C LEU A 95 0.14 -10.21 4.24
N SER A 96 0.90 -11.28 4.44
CA SER A 96 1.48 -11.62 5.75
C SER A 96 2.48 -10.55 6.20
N ALA A 97 2.67 -10.41 7.51
CA ALA A 97 3.63 -9.48 8.09
C ALA A 97 5.08 -9.72 7.65
N ASP A 98 5.41 -10.96 7.28
CA ASP A 98 6.73 -11.36 6.78
C ASP A 98 6.90 -11.18 5.26
N ALA A 99 5.88 -10.64 4.57
CA ALA A 99 5.89 -10.49 3.12
C ALA A 99 7.13 -9.75 2.62
N HIS A 100 7.81 -10.38 1.67
CA HIS A 100 9.00 -9.82 1.07
C HIS A 100 8.63 -8.70 0.09
N VAL A 101 9.58 -7.78 -0.15
CA VAL A 101 9.38 -6.66 -1.10
C VAL A 101 8.91 -7.14 -2.48
N ALA A 102 9.41 -8.27 -2.97
CA ALA A 102 8.97 -8.83 -4.24
C ALA A 102 7.47 -9.23 -4.25
N GLU A 103 6.96 -9.75 -3.13
CA GLU A 103 5.54 -10.13 -2.98
C GLU A 103 4.65 -8.89 -2.87
N ILE A 104 5.11 -7.86 -2.15
CA ILE A 104 4.46 -6.56 -2.08
C ILE A 104 4.33 -5.96 -3.49
N ILE A 105 5.42 -5.95 -4.26
CA ILE A 105 5.44 -5.43 -5.64
C ILE A 105 4.49 -6.20 -6.54
N ALA A 106 4.52 -7.54 -6.48
CA ALA A 106 3.62 -8.38 -7.25
C ALA A 106 2.14 -8.08 -6.92
N ARG A 107 1.82 -7.93 -5.62
CA ARG A 107 0.46 -7.62 -5.18
C ARG A 107 0.01 -6.24 -5.61
N VAL A 108 0.87 -5.23 -5.50
CA VAL A 108 0.58 -3.87 -5.99
C VAL A 108 0.34 -3.91 -7.50
N GLY A 109 1.19 -4.61 -8.25
CA GLY A 109 1.04 -4.74 -9.70
C GLY A 109 -0.26 -5.42 -10.10
N GLU A 110 -0.69 -6.46 -9.37
CA GLU A 110 -1.98 -7.12 -9.56
C GLU A 110 -3.15 -6.17 -9.25
N ALA A 111 -3.13 -5.52 -8.08
CA ALA A 111 -4.22 -4.66 -7.62
C ALA A 111 -4.41 -3.40 -8.48
N THR A 112 -3.33 -2.90 -9.07
CA THR A 112 -3.35 -1.70 -9.93
C THR A 112 -3.51 -2.03 -11.42
N GLY A 113 -3.31 -3.29 -11.82
CA GLY A 113 -3.28 -3.70 -13.23
C GLY A 113 -1.94 -3.44 -13.94
N ALA A 114 -0.91 -2.98 -13.21
CA ALA A 114 0.42 -2.74 -13.77
C ALA A 114 1.17 -4.03 -14.11
N LEU A 115 0.83 -5.16 -13.47
CA LEU A 115 1.35 -6.48 -13.78
C LEU A 115 0.17 -7.44 -14.04
N GLU A 116 -0.24 -7.60 -15.31
CA GLU A 116 -1.18 -8.67 -15.67
C GLU A 116 -0.49 -10.03 -15.50
N VAL A 117 -1.01 -10.87 -14.59
CA VAL A 117 -0.61 -12.27 -14.47
C VAL A 117 -1.12 -12.99 -15.72
N ILE A 118 -0.21 -13.40 -16.60
CA ILE A 118 -0.53 -14.29 -17.72
C ILE A 118 -0.88 -15.66 -17.11
N HIS A 119 -2.16 -16.01 -17.10
CA HIS A 119 -2.65 -17.34 -16.76
C HIS A 119 -2.35 -18.36 -17.88
#